data_AF-A0A432QCN2-F1
#
_entry.id   AF-A0A432QCN2-F1
#
_cell.length_a   1.000
_cell.length_b   1.000
_cell.length_c   1.000
_cell.angle_alpha   90.00
_cell.angle_beta   90.00
_cell.angle_gamma   90.00
#
_symmetry.space_group_name_H-M   'P 1'
#
loop_
_entity.id
_entity.type
_entity.pdbx_description
1 polymer ?
#
loop_
_entity_poly.entity_id
_entity_poly.type
_entity_poly.pdbx_seq_one_letter_code
_entity_poly.pdbx_strand_id
1 'polypeptide(L)'
;VIRDTMPCIVQVEEVLRRNTDSLLAYLEKELTIERGRLLDKLHARKLEQIFIEERLYKRIEEQISYKAVISTIRQALFPFADELIRKVTKEDIERLLEIKIRRISRYDINKQQKEIRSLEKSIAVTEEHLKDMVGFTMDYLEALLKKYGKNYPRKSELKQFDEVNARKAALANINIGYNRKSGFLGSKVKAEHKKNDLALTCSEYDRLLLIFKDGRYKVISVCDKVFVGDNLLYMGVVKRDLVFNVIYRAGGENLTYGKRFKMPKFILNREYRLFKEHKRSVIQMLAVGEKDVRARVSLVPSSRARYNSLEIEMDDFLIKSASAKGKRLSNRVVRRVTNITGKPRKQKPVPATLPGITSGDQQNPLREKENKKTSSDT
;
A
#
# COMPACT_ATOMS: atom_id res chain seq x y z
N VAL A 1 -17.78 21.43 5.49
CA VAL A 1 -18.94 21.83 4.64
C VAL A 1 -19.90 22.64 5.51
N ILE A 2 -20.78 23.48 4.95
CA ILE A 2 -21.83 24.15 5.72
C ILE A 2 -23.14 23.35 5.59
N ARG A 3 -23.79 23.03 6.70
CA ARG A 3 -25.11 22.39 6.75
C ARG A 3 -25.97 23.19 7.73
N ASP A 4 -27.18 23.56 7.31
CA ASP A 4 -28.12 24.34 8.12
C ASP A 4 -27.50 25.61 8.72
N THR A 5 -26.75 26.35 7.89
CA THR A 5 -25.99 27.56 8.27
C THR A 5 -24.87 27.36 9.31
N MET A 6 -24.51 26.11 9.64
CA MET A 6 -23.42 25.78 10.56
C MET A 6 -22.26 25.03 9.90
N PRO A 7 -21.01 25.26 10.33
CA PRO A 7 -19.86 24.50 9.85
C PRO A 7 -19.85 23.08 10.43
N CYS A 8 -19.73 22.08 9.55
CA CYS A 8 -19.68 20.68 9.93
C CYS A 8 -18.51 19.93 9.26
N ILE A 9 -17.95 18.98 10.00
CA ILE A 9 -16.96 18.00 9.51
C ILE A 9 -17.75 16.76 9.07
N VAL A 10 -17.60 16.37 7.81
CA VAL A 10 -18.36 15.28 7.19
C VAL A 10 -17.41 14.42 6.35
N GLN A 11 -17.74 13.13 6.24
CA GLN A 11 -16.97 12.20 5.40
C GLN A 11 -17.26 12.40 3.91
N VAL A 12 -16.35 11.95 3.05
CA VAL A 12 -16.48 12.10 1.59
C VAL A 12 -17.77 11.44 1.07
N GLU A 13 -18.14 10.28 1.61
CA GLU A 13 -19.35 9.56 1.20
C GLU A 13 -20.63 10.36 1.48
N GLU A 14 -20.73 10.99 2.65
CA GLU A 14 -21.88 11.81 3.01
C GLU A 14 -21.99 13.06 2.11
N VAL A 15 -20.86 13.67 1.77
CA VAL A 15 -20.82 14.79 0.83
C VAL A 15 -21.28 14.37 -0.56
N LEU A 16 -20.82 13.22 -1.05
CA LEU A 16 -21.23 12.69 -2.35
C LEU A 16 -22.73 12.42 -2.38
N ARG A 17 -23.27 11.69 -1.38
CA ARG A 17 -24.69 11.37 -1.31
C ARG A 17 -25.56 12.63 -1.28
N ARG A 18 -25.20 13.61 -0.43
CA ARG A 18 -25.94 14.89 -0.36
C ARG A 18 -25.95 15.62 -1.69
N ASN A 19 -24.82 15.66 -2.40
CA ASN A 19 -24.71 16.36 -3.67
C ASN A 19 -25.48 15.63 -4.78
N THR A 20 -25.44 14.29 -4.81
CA THR A 20 -26.22 13.50 -5.78
C THR A 20 -27.72 13.62 -5.53
N ASP A 21 -28.17 13.60 -4.28
CA ASP A 21 -29.59 13.76 -3.94
C ASP A 21 -30.08 15.16 -4.32
N SER A 22 -29.25 16.19 -4.08
CA SER A 22 -29.55 17.56 -4.48
C SER A 22 -29.63 17.70 -6.00
N LEU A 23 -28.71 17.06 -6.74
CA LEU A 23 -28.71 17.07 -8.20
C LEU A 23 -29.99 16.42 -8.75
N LEU A 24 -30.37 15.26 -8.23
CA LEU A 24 -31.60 14.57 -8.62
C LEU A 24 -32.83 15.47 -8.42
N ALA A 25 -32.95 16.09 -7.24
CA ALA A 25 -34.05 17.00 -6.93
C ALA A 25 -34.07 18.25 -7.83
N TYR A 26 -32.92 18.75 -8.27
CA TYR A 26 -32.86 19.88 -9.20
C TYR A 26 -33.26 19.47 -10.62
N LEU A 27 -32.77 18.33 -11.11
CA LEU A 27 -33.13 17.82 -12.43
C LEU A 27 -34.62 17.47 -12.52
N GLU A 28 -35.20 16.90 -11.46
CA GLU A 28 -36.63 16.62 -11.39
C GLU A 28 -37.47 17.90 -11.50
N LYS A 29 -37.07 18.97 -10.79
CA LYS A 29 -37.71 20.28 -10.88
C LYS A 29 -37.59 20.86 -12.28
N GLU A 30 -36.42 20.74 -12.91
CA GLU A 30 -36.18 21.24 -14.26
C GLU A 30 -37.08 20.53 -15.29
N LEU A 31 -37.13 19.19 -15.26
CA LEU A 31 -38.01 18.40 -16.12
C LEU A 31 -39.49 18.67 -15.84
N THR A 32 -39.88 18.89 -14.57
CA THR A 32 -41.26 19.26 -14.22
C THR A 32 -41.65 20.61 -14.82
N ILE A 33 -40.75 21.60 -14.76
CA ILE A 33 -40.95 22.91 -15.38
C ILE A 33 -41.01 22.78 -16.90
N GLU A 34 -40.13 21.98 -17.50
CA GLU A 34 -40.13 21.72 -18.94
C GLU A 34 -41.44 21.06 -19.39
N ARG A 35 -41.88 20.01 -18.69
CA ARG A 35 -43.16 19.36 -18.91
C ARG A 35 -44.32 20.36 -18.83
N GLY A 36 -44.33 21.23 -17.82
CA GLY A 36 -45.33 22.30 -17.70
C GLY A 36 -45.34 23.22 -18.91
N ARG A 37 -44.16 23.68 -19.36
CA ARG A 37 -44.03 24.51 -20.57
C ARG A 37 -44.51 23.81 -21.84
N LEU A 38 -44.23 22.50 -21.98
CA LEU A 38 -44.67 21.71 -23.12
C LEU A 38 -46.20 21.52 -23.11
N LEU A 39 -46.79 21.27 -21.94
CA LEU A 39 -48.23 21.17 -21.75
C LEU A 39 -48.94 22.49 -22.06
N ASP A 40 -48.42 23.63 -21.61
CA ASP A 40 -48.98 24.94 -21.93
C ASP A 40 -48.91 25.23 -23.44
N LYS A 41 -47.81 24.88 -24.10
CA LYS A 41 -47.69 24.98 -25.57
C LYS A 41 -48.71 24.10 -26.26
N LEU A 42 -48.84 22.84 -25.83
CA LEU A 42 -49.80 21.90 -26.39
C LEU A 42 -51.24 22.40 -26.20
N HIS A 43 -51.57 22.95 -25.04
CA HIS A 43 -52.87 23.53 -24.74
C HIS A 43 -53.20 24.69 -25.69
N ALA A 44 -52.27 25.63 -25.86
CA ALA A 44 -52.43 26.74 -26.79
C ALA A 44 -52.63 26.25 -28.24
N ARG A 45 -51.88 25.24 -28.68
CA ARG A 45 -52.05 24.68 -30.03
C ARG A 45 -53.37 23.95 -30.24
N LYS A 46 -53.84 23.19 -29.26
CA LYS A 46 -55.17 22.55 -29.31
C LYS A 46 -56.28 23.59 -29.36
N LEU A 47 -56.17 24.66 -28.57
CA LEU A 47 -57.12 25.78 -28.63
C LEU A 47 -57.13 26.45 -30.01
N GLU A 48 -55.95 26.73 -30.60
CA GLU A 48 -55.84 27.26 -31.96
C GLU A 48 -56.50 26.31 -32.98
N GLN A 49 -56.27 25.00 -32.84
CA GLN A 49 -56.83 23.97 -33.72
C GLN A 49 -58.37 23.98 -33.67
N ILE A 50 -58.96 23.87 -32.48
CA ILE A 50 -60.42 23.88 -32.29
C ILE A 50 -61.01 25.19 -32.82
N PHE A 51 -60.34 26.32 -32.56
CA PHE A 51 -60.81 27.63 -33.03
C PHE A 51 -60.92 27.74 -34.55
N ILE A 52 -59.96 27.15 -35.26
CA ILE A 52 -59.91 27.14 -36.73
C ILE A 52 -60.86 26.09 -37.32
N GLU A 53 -60.84 24.86 -36.80
CA GLU A 53 -61.62 23.73 -37.31
C GLU A 53 -63.13 23.96 -37.14
N GLU A 54 -63.57 24.43 -35.96
CA GLU A 54 -64.98 24.76 -35.68
C GLU A 54 -65.42 26.13 -36.23
N ARG A 55 -64.51 26.84 -36.91
CA ARG A 55 -64.74 28.16 -37.51
C ARG A 55 -65.31 29.17 -36.49
N LEU A 56 -64.80 29.18 -35.27
CA LEU A 56 -65.29 30.01 -34.16
C LEU A 56 -65.24 31.51 -34.47
N TYR A 57 -64.31 31.92 -35.33
CA TYR A 57 -64.22 33.30 -35.83
C TYR A 57 -65.50 33.79 -36.54
N LYS A 58 -66.29 32.91 -37.18
CA LYS A 58 -67.56 33.31 -37.81
C LYS A 58 -68.66 33.60 -36.79
N ARG A 59 -68.66 32.89 -35.65
CA ARG A 59 -69.68 33.03 -34.60
C ARG A 59 -69.55 34.34 -33.82
N ILE A 60 -68.39 35.00 -33.92
CA ILE A 60 -68.12 36.27 -33.26
C ILE A 60 -68.33 37.49 -34.18
N GLU A 61 -68.57 37.29 -35.48
CA GLU A 61 -68.76 38.39 -36.46
C GLU A 61 -69.98 39.27 -36.14
N GLU A 62 -71.07 38.66 -35.65
CA GLU A 62 -72.33 39.35 -35.35
C GLU A 62 -72.40 39.92 -33.92
N GLN A 63 -71.33 39.78 -33.12
CA GLN A 63 -71.31 40.19 -31.71
C GLN A 63 -70.90 41.65 -31.56
N ILE A 64 -71.74 42.45 -30.89
CA ILE A 64 -71.57 43.91 -30.78
C ILE A 64 -70.74 44.31 -29.54
N SER A 65 -70.59 43.41 -28.56
CA SER A 65 -69.88 43.69 -27.31
C SER A 65 -68.69 42.77 -27.09
N TYR A 66 -67.57 43.32 -26.62
CA TYR A 66 -66.38 42.55 -26.24
C TYR A 66 -66.66 41.48 -25.18
N LYS A 67 -67.54 41.79 -24.20
CA LYS A 67 -67.98 40.80 -23.20
C LYS A 67 -68.76 39.66 -23.85
N ALA A 68 -69.59 39.97 -24.84
CA ALA A 68 -70.37 38.97 -25.58
C ALA A 68 -69.44 38.06 -26.41
N VAL A 69 -68.42 38.62 -27.06
CA VAL A 69 -67.39 37.86 -27.79
C VAL A 69 -66.71 36.82 -26.89
N ILE A 70 -66.23 37.23 -25.70
CA ILE A 70 -65.59 36.32 -24.74
C ILE A 70 -66.56 35.23 -24.25
N SER A 71 -67.81 35.58 -23.94
CA SER A 71 -68.80 34.58 -23.50
C SER A 71 -69.12 33.56 -24.58
N THR A 72 -69.26 34.01 -25.83
CA THR A 72 -69.55 33.14 -26.98
C THR A 72 -68.39 32.17 -27.23
N ILE A 73 -67.14 32.63 -27.19
CA ILE A 73 -65.97 31.75 -27.33
C ILE A 73 -65.91 30.74 -26.18
N ARG A 74 -66.13 31.18 -24.93
CA ARG A 74 -66.12 30.28 -23.78
C ARG A 74 -67.20 29.20 -23.86
N GLN A 75 -68.41 29.55 -24.28
CA GLN A 75 -69.50 28.59 -24.49
C GLN A 75 -69.19 27.63 -25.63
N ALA A 76 -68.57 28.11 -26.71
CA ALA A 76 -68.24 27.28 -27.85
C ALA A 76 -67.07 26.31 -27.60
N LEU A 77 -66.16 26.65 -26.68
CA LEU A 77 -65.08 25.76 -26.22
C LEU A 77 -65.53 24.78 -25.13
N PHE A 78 -66.69 24.99 -24.51
CA PHE A 78 -67.20 24.14 -23.42
C PHE A 78 -67.37 22.65 -23.81
N PRO A 79 -67.88 22.28 -25.01
CA PRO A 79 -67.99 20.88 -25.42
C PRO A 79 -66.64 20.16 -25.54
N PHE A 80 -65.55 20.90 -25.74
CA PHE A 80 -64.20 20.36 -25.93
C PHE A 80 -63.37 20.40 -24.64
N ALA A 81 -64.00 20.67 -23.49
CA ALA A 81 -63.30 20.79 -22.22
C ALA A 81 -62.47 19.55 -21.86
N ASP A 82 -62.94 18.36 -22.23
CA ASP A 82 -62.26 17.09 -21.94
C ASP A 82 -60.99 16.87 -22.79
N GLU A 83 -60.91 17.48 -23.97
CA GLU A 83 -59.72 17.39 -24.85
C GLU A 83 -58.60 18.35 -24.43
N LEU A 84 -58.94 19.31 -23.57
CA LEU A 84 -58.05 20.37 -23.10
C LEU A 84 -57.32 19.98 -21.82
N ILE A 85 -56.04 20.35 -21.77
CA ILE A 85 -55.14 20.01 -20.66
C ILE A 85 -55.50 20.73 -19.36
N ARG A 86 -56.00 21.97 -19.47
CA ARG A 86 -56.42 22.80 -18.34
C ARG A 86 -57.62 23.65 -18.71
N LYS A 87 -58.25 24.27 -17.72
CA LYS A 87 -59.36 25.21 -17.91
C LYS A 87 -58.90 26.42 -18.72
N VAL A 88 -59.75 26.85 -19.66
CA VAL A 88 -59.51 28.01 -20.52
C VAL A 88 -59.58 29.30 -19.72
N THR A 89 -58.49 30.06 -19.73
CA THR A 89 -58.37 31.36 -19.07
C THR A 89 -58.79 32.50 -19.99
N LYS A 90 -58.86 33.73 -19.47
CA LYS A 90 -59.20 34.89 -20.32
C LYS A 90 -58.06 35.20 -21.28
N GLU A 91 -56.83 35.06 -20.80
CA GLU A 91 -55.59 35.25 -21.54
C GLU A 91 -55.49 34.29 -22.72
N ASP A 92 -55.95 33.05 -22.56
CA ASP A 92 -56.02 32.08 -23.66
C ASP A 92 -57.00 32.53 -24.75
N ILE A 93 -58.15 33.10 -24.37
CA ILE A 93 -59.16 33.61 -25.33
C ILE A 93 -58.62 34.86 -26.05
N GLU A 94 -57.94 35.76 -25.34
CA GLU A 94 -57.30 36.94 -25.95
C GLU A 94 -56.28 36.52 -27.01
N ARG A 95 -55.45 35.50 -26.73
CA ARG A 95 -54.51 34.95 -27.71
C ARG A 95 -55.19 34.34 -28.94
N LEU A 96 -56.38 33.73 -28.77
CA LEU A 96 -57.15 33.21 -29.90
C LEU A 96 -57.64 34.33 -30.82
N LEU A 97 -58.03 35.48 -30.25
CA LEU A 97 -58.48 36.64 -31.01
C LEU A 97 -57.34 37.30 -31.81
N GLU A 98 -56.08 37.13 -31.38
CA GLU A 98 -54.90 37.65 -32.07
C GLU A 98 -54.43 36.77 -33.25
N ILE A 99 -55.10 35.65 -33.53
CA ILE A 99 -54.70 34.75 -34.62
C ILE A 99 -54.82 35.48 -35.97
N LYS A 100 -53.67 35.62 -36.65
CA LYS A 100 -53.62 36.22 -37.99
C LYS A 100 -54.38 35.34 -38.99
N ILE A 101 -55.23 35.96 -39.82
CA ILE A 101 -56.05 35.29 -40.86
C ILE A 101 -55.22 34.35 -41.75
N ARG A 102 -53.96 34.71 -42.06
CA ARG A 102 -53.05 33.85 -42.85
C ARG A 102 -52.92 32.44 -42.28
N ARG A 103 -52.98 32.26 -40.95
CA ARG A 103 -52.81 30.97 -40.25
C ARG A 103 -54.01 30.02 -40.36
N ILE A 104 -55.09 30.43 -41.01
CA ILE A 104 -56.31 29.62 -41.20
C ILE A 104 -56.20 28.70 -42.44
N SER A 105 -55.10 28.80 -43.20
CA SER A 105 -54.92 28.01 -44.43
C SER A 105 -54.84 26.50 -44.15
N ARG A 106 -55.26 25.66 -45.11
CA ARG A 106 -55.10 24.19 -45.02
C ARG A 106 -53.64 23.76 -44.80
N TYR A 107 -52.69 24.52 -45.34
CA TYR A 107 -51.27 24.28 -45.14
C TYR A 107 -50.86 24.48 -43.67
N ASP A 108 -51.32 25.58 -43.06
CA ASP A 108 -51.03 25.89 -41.66
C ASP A 108 -51.71 24.90 -40.70
N ILE A 109 -52.94 24.45 -41.00
CA ILE A 109 -53.64 23.40 -40.23
C ILE A 109 -52.82 22.10 -40.23
N ASN A 110 -52.39 21.63 -41.39
CA ASN A 110 -51.56 20.43 -41.49
C ASN A 110 -50.22 20.57 -40.75
N LYS A 111 -49.64 21.78 -40.74
CA LYS A 111 -48.42 22.09 -40.00
C LYS A 111 -48.66 22.08 -38.49
N GLN A 112 -49.76 22.68 -38.01
CA GLN A 112 -50.17 22.67 -36.61
C GLN A 112 -50.38 21.24 -36.10
N GLN A 113 -51.05 20.38 -36.86
CA GLN A 113 -51.24 18.97 -36.50
C GLN A 113 -49.90 18.24 -36.35
N LYS A 114 -48.92 18.49 -37.22
CA LYS A 114 -47.56 17.94 -37.08
C LYS A 114 -46.85 18.48 -35.83
N GLU A 115 -47.01 19.77 -35.53
CA GLU A 115 -46.48 20.41 -34.33
C GLU A 115 -47.07 19.77 -33.05
N ILE A 116 -48.40 19.59 -33.00
CA ILE A 116 -49.10 18.92 -31.89
C ILE A 116 -48.54 17.52 -31.66
N ARG A 117 -48.44 16.70 -32.71
CA ARG A 117 -47.87 15.35 -32.60
C ARG A 117 -46.41 15.36 -32.12
N SER A 118 -45.62 16.36 -32.51
CA SER A 118 -44.25 16.50 -32.03
C SER A 118 -44.20 16.88 -30.55
N LEU A 119 -45.09 17.76 -30.09
CA LEU A 119 -45.21 18.16 -28.69
C LEU A 119 -45.64 16.98 -27.82
N GLU A 120 -46.62 16.19 -28.25
CA GLU A 120 -47.06 14.98 -27.56
C GLU A 120 -45.92 13.98 -27.39
N LYS A 121 -45.11 13.77 -28.43
CA LYS A 121 -43.90 12.93 -28.33
C LYS A 121 -42.89 13.48 -27.33
N SER A 122 -42.60 14.78 -27.37
CA SER A 122 -41.67 15.41 -26.43
C SER A 122 -42.17 15.32 -24.98
N ILE A 123 -43.48 15.47 -24.76
CA ILE A 123 -44.10 15.29 -23.44
C ILE A 123 -43.92 13.84 -22.97
N ALA A 124 -44.22 12.85 -23.83
CA ALA A 124 -44.07 11.44 -23.49
C ALA A 124 -42.63 11.08 -23.09
N VAL A 125 -41.63 11.58 -23.84
CA VAL A 125 -40.21 11.40 -23.50
C VAL A 125 -39.87 12.06 -22.16
N THR A 126 -40.36 13.28 -21.92
CA THR A 126 -40.15 13.99 -20.66
C THR A 126 -40.78 13.24 -19.48
N GLU A 127 -41.97 12.66 -19.67
CA GLU A 127 -42.65 11.85 -18.67
C GLU A 127 -41.96 10.50 -18.42
N GLU A 128 -41.33 9.91 -19.43
CA GLU A 128 -40.48 8.73 -19.28
C GLU A 128 -39.24 9.05 -18.45
N HIS A 129 -38.56 10.17 -18.72
CA HIS A 129 -37.44 10.63 -17.89
C HIS A 129 -37.86 10.94 -16.44
N LEU A 130 -39.05 11.53 -16.23
CA LEU A 130 -39.57 11.77 -14.88
C LEU A 130 -39.90 10.47 -14.12
N LYS A 131 -40.19 9.36 -14.82
CA LYS A 131 -40.41 8.05 -14.19
C LYS A 131 -39.09 7.41 -13.74
N ASP A 132 -38.03 7.56 -14.52
CA ASP A 132 -36.69 7.07 -14.18
C ASP A 132 -35.68 8.22 -14.02
N MET A 133 -35.81 8.93 -12.90
CA MET A 133 -34.91 10.04 -12.57
C MET A 133 -33.47 9.59 -12.34
N VAL A 134 -33.24 8.34 -11.89
CA VAL A 134 -31.89 7.84 -11.62
C VAL A 134 -31.15 7.61 -12.94
N GLY A 135 -31.78 6.90 -13.89
CA GLY A 135 -31.22 6.70 -15.23
C GLY A 135 -30.93 8.02 -15.93
N PHE A 136 -31.90 8.93 -15.93
CA PHE A 136 -31.70 10.27 -16.53
C PHE A 136 -30.54 11.05 -15.89
N THR A 137 -30.39 10.99 -14.56
CA THR A 137 -29.30 11.68 -13.85
C THR A 137 -27.93 11.06 -14.20
N MET A 138 -27.85 9.74 -14.37
CA MET A 138 -26.63 9.07 -14.82
C MET A 138 -26.25 9.52 -16.24
N ASP A 139 -27.19 9.47 -17.18
CA ASP A 139 -26.97 9.91 -18.56
C ASP A 139 -26.51 11.38 -18.63
N TYR A 140 -27.10 12.24 -17.78
CA TYR A 140 -26.69 13.64 -17.65
C TYR A 140 -25.23 13.78 -17.20
N LEU A 141 -24.82 13.03 -16.17
CA LEU A 141 -23.44 13.05 -15.67
C LEU A 141 -22.45 12.47 -16.70
N GLU A 142 -22.83 11.41 -17.41
CA GLU A 142 -22.02 10.83 -18.49
C GLU A 142 -21.84 11.81 -19.65
N ALA A 143 -22.90 12.54 -20.03
CA ALA A 143 -22.82 13.59 -21.04
C ALA A 143 -21.88 14.71 -20.62
N LEU A 144 -21.91 15.13 -19.35
CA LEU A 144 -20.97 16.12 -18.81
C LEU A 144 -19.52 15.60 -18.84
N LEU A 145 -19.29 14.35 -18.45
CA LEU A 145 -17.97 13.73 -18.46
C LEU A 145 -17.43 13.59 -19.88
N LYS A 146 -18.28 13.22 -20.85
CA LYS A 146 -17.92 13.15 -22.27
C LYS A 146 -17.58 14.53 -22.84
N LYS A 147 -18.33 15.57 -22.44
CA LYS A 147 -18.14 16.95 -22.92
C LYS A 147 -16.88 17.61 -22.34
N TYR A 148 -16.62 17.42 -21.04
CA TYR A 148 -15.57 18.17 -20.33
C TYR A 148 -14.37 17.32 -19.88
N GLY A 149 -14.49 16.00 -19.78
CA GLY A 149 -13.47 15.13 -19.19
C GLY A 149 -12.10 15.22 -19.87
N LYS A 150 -12.08 15.37 -21.21
CA LYS A 150 -10.82 15.53 -21.97
C LYS A 150 -10.07 16.82 -21.65
N ASN A 151 -10.78 17.86 -21.20
CA ASN A 151 -10.19 19.17 -20.92
C ASN A 151 -9.53 19.22 -19.53
N TYR A 152 -9.81 18.25 -18.66
CA TYR A 152 -9.36 18.24 -17.27
C TYR A 152 -8.70 16.90 -16.90
N PRO A 153 -7.53 16.56 -17.48
CA PRO A 153 -6.80 15.35 -17.10
C PRO A 153 -6.26 15.43 -15.66
N ARG A 154 -6.06 14.26 -15.05
CA ARG A 154 -5.46 14.14 -13.71
C ARG A 154 -4.03 14.70 -13.72
N LYS A 155 -3.75 15.64 -12.82
CA LYS A 155 -2.43 16.28 -12.67
C LYS A 155 -1.53 15.60 -11.62
N SER A 156 -2.12 14.86 -10.69
CA SER A 156 -1.43 14.23 -9.56
C SER A 156 -1.25 12.73 -9.76
N GLU A 157 -0.13 12.18 -9.29
CA GLU A 157 0.12 10.74 -9.26
C GLU A 157 -0.01 10.21 -7.82
N LEU A 158 -0.66 9.06 -7.64
CA LEU A 158 -0.73 8.39 -6.33
C LEU A 158 0.54 7.54 -6.16
N LYS A 159 1.49 8.03 -5.36
CA LYS A 159 2.66 7.24 -4.93
C LYS A 159 2.47 6.77 -3.50
N GLN A 160 2.59 5.46 -3.28
CA GLN A 160 2.80 4.94 -1.94
C GLN A 160 4.26 5.21 -1.56
N PHE A 161 4.46 6.00 -0.51
CA PHE A 161 5.77 6.11 0.10
C PHE A 161 6.00 4.85 0.91
N ASP A 162 6.85 3.95 0.42
CA ASP A 162 7.42 2.93 1.29
C ASP A 162 8.11 3.66 2.45
N GLU A 163 7.86 3.19 3.68
CA GLU A 163 8.38 3.72 4.95
C GLU A 163 9.94 3.68 5.06
N VAL A 164 10.64 3.52 3.93
CA VAL A 164 12.06 3.21 3.81
C VAL A 164 12.78 4.31 3.05
N ASN A 165 12.87 5.52 3.63
CA ASN A 165 13.90 6.46 3.16
C ASN A 165 14.49 7.42 4.19
N ALA A 166 14.20 7.30 5.48
CA ALA A 166 15.01 8.00 6.50
C ALA A 166 16.33 7.25 6.77
N ARG A 167 16.28 5.91 6.94
CA ARG A 167 17.47 5.08 7.23
C ARG A 167 18.46 4.99 6.08
N LYS A 168 18.00 4.94 4.83
CA LYS A 168 18.86 4.87 3.64
C LYS A 168 19.50 6.22 3.30
N ALA A 169 18.84 7.32 3.62
CA ALA A 169 19.34 8.68 3.38
C ALA A 169 20.29 9.20 4.49
N ALA A 170 20.26 8.59 5.68
CA ALA A 170 21.11 8.99 6.79
C ALA A 170 22.54 8.45 6.62
N LEU A 171 23.48 9.35 6.29
CA LEU A 171 24.90 9.06 6.12
C LEU A 171 25.48 8.42 7.39
N ALA A 172 26.28 7.34 7.23
CA ALA A 172 26.99 6.70 8.34
C ALA A 172 28.24 7.51 8.71
N ASN A 173 28.06 8.66 9.36
CA ASN A 173 29.13 9.60 9.71
C ASN A 173 29.40 9.70 11.21
N ILE A 174 28.63 9.01 12.07
CA ILE A 174 28.80 9.06 13.52
C ILE A 174 29.81 8.01 13.94
N ASN A 175 30.92 8.44 14.57
CA ASN A 175 31.90 7.54 15.17
C ASN A 175 31.54 7.26 16.63
N ILE A 176 31.37 5.99 16.96
CA ILE A 176 31.11 5.51 18.30
C ILE A 176 32.37 4.85 18.85
N GLY A 177 32.81 5.33 20.01
CA GLY A 177 33.91 4.74 20.75
C GLY A 177 33.43 4.03 22.01
N TYR A 178 34.17 3.01 22.40
CA TYR A 178 34.07 2.33 23.67
C TYR A 178 35.42 2.37 24.36
N ASN A 179 35.47 2.98 25.55
CA ASN A 179 36.67 3.03 26.38
C ASN A 179 36.58 1.94 27.47
N ARG A 180 37.50 0.99 27.42
CA ARG A 180 37.46 -0.19 28.29
C ARG A 180 37.74 0.13 29.75
N LYS A 181 38.60 1.12 30.04
CA LYS A 181 38.97 1.49 31.41
C LYS A 181 37.81 2.16 32.14
N SER A 182 37.11 3.05 31.44
CA SER A 182 35.99 3.80 32.02
C SER A 182 34.64 3.08 31.87
N GLY A 183 34.56 2.09 30.97
CA GLY A 183 33.35 1.31 30.72
C GLY A 183 32.24 2.07 29.99
N PHE A 184 32.56 3.25 29.43
CA PHE A 184 31.61 4.06 28.68
C PHE A 184 31.66 3.77 27.18
N LEU A 185 30.50 3.84 26.55
CA LEU A 185 30.27 3.71 25.11
C LEU A 185 29.44 4.89 24.62
N GLY A 186 29.78 5.47 23.46
CA GLY A 186 28.95 6.49 22.82
C GLY A 186 29.69 7.33 21.78
N SER A 187 28.96 8.24 21.14
CA SER A 187 29.52 9.16 20.15
C SER A 187 30.51 10.18 20.76
N LYS A 188 30.31 10.56 22.03
CA LYS A 188 31.19 11.48 22.77
C LYS A 188 32.36 10.77 23.47
N VAL A 189 32.46 9.45 23.35
CA VAL A 189 33.51 8.66 23.99
C VAL A 189 34.62 8.37 22.98
N LYS A 190 35.84 8.82 23.27
CA LYS A 190 37.01 8.50 22.43
C LYS A 190 37.61 7.16 22.86
N ALA A 191 37.93 6.33 21.86
CA ALA A 191 38.77 5.16 22.05
C ALA A 191 40.24 5.63 22.17
N GLU A 192 40.79 5.57 23.36
CA GLU A 192 42.15 6.07 23.66
C GLU A 192 43.20 5.01 23.34
N HIS A 193 42.88 3.73 23.58
CA HIS A 193 43.79 2.60 23.39
C HIS A 193 43.40 1.78 22.17
N LYS A 194 43.96 2.11 21.00
CA LYS A 194 43.67 1.41 19.71
C LYS A 194 43.75 -0.13 19.73
N LYS A 195 44.47 -0.73 20.68
CA LYS A 195 44.58 -2.20 20.83
C LYS A 195 43.47 -2.84 21.66
N ASN A 196 42.87 -2.11 22.60
CA ASN A 196 41.95 -2.67 23.60
C ASN A 196 40.54 -2.06 23.54
N ASP A 197 40.44 -0.83 23.06
CA ASP A 197 39.20 -0.09 22.88
C ASP A 197 38.58 -0.43 21.51
N LEU A 198 37.27 -0.24 21.40
CA LEU A 198 36.52 -0.54 20.18
C LEU A 198 35.99 0.77 19.59
N ALA A 199 36.07 0.89 18.27
CA ALA A 199 35.52 2.02 17.54
C ALA A 199 34.76 1.53 16.30
N LEU A 200 33.66 2.19 15.96
CA LEU A 200 32.79 1.84 14.84
C LEU A 200 32.11 3.10 14.30
N THR A 201 31.92 3.16 12.99
CA THR A 201 31.14 4.20 12.34
C THR A 201 29.74 3.68 12.02
N CYS A 202 28.71 4.47 12.32
CA CYS A 202 27.31 4.13 12.04
C CYS A 202 26.46 5.38 11.75
N SER A 203 25.23 5.14 11.30
CA SER A 203 24.20 6.16 11.14
C SER A 203 23.44 6.40 12.45
N GLU A 204 22.77 7.54 12.59
CA GLU A 204 21.95 7.88 13.77
C GLU A 204 20.85 6.85 14.04
N TYR A 205 20.28 6.30 12.97
CA TYR A 205 19.18 5.31 13.06
C TYR A 205 19.65 3.86 13.16
N ASP A 206 20.97 3.63 13.16
CA ASP A 206 21.52 2.29 13.29
C ASP A 206 21.37 1.75 14.71
N ARG A 207 21.41 0.42 14.81
CA ARG A 207 21.35 -0.30 16.09
C ARG A 207 22.67 -1.02 16.31
N LEU A 208 23.16 -0.97 17.54
CA LEU A 208 24.45 -1.56 17.92
C LEU A 208 24.21 -2.83 18.71
N LEU A 209 24.83 -3.93 18.25
CA LEU A 209 24.92 -5.17 19.01
C LEU A 209 26.14 -5.12 19.92
N LEU A 210 25.91 -5.34 21.20
CA LEU A 210 26.93 -5.47 22.23
C LEU A 210 26.97 -6.91 22.72
N ILE A 211 28.14 -7.56 22.67
CA ILE A 211 28.35 -8.89 23.26
C ILE A 211 29.46 -8.79 24.32
N PHE A 212 29.16 -9.28 25.51
CA PHE A 212 30.03 -9.24 26.68
C PHE A 212 30.74 -10.59 26.89
N LYS A 213 31.89 -10.56 27.56
CA LYS A 213 32.71 -11.74 27.87
C LYS A 213 31.97 -12.81 28.67
N ASP A 214 31.04 -12.41 29.53
CA ASP A 214 30.21 -13.29 30.36
C ASP A 214 29.05 -13.93 29.59
N GLY A 215 28.94 -13.67 28.28
CA GLY A 215 27.90 -14.24 27.41
C GLY A 215 26.63 -13.41 27.35
N ARG A 216 26.54 -12.28 28.05
CA ARG A 216 25.42 -11.35 27.89
C ARG A 216 25.51 -10.67 26.52
N TYR A 217 24.37 -10.39 25.92
CA TYR A 217 24.30 -9.53 24.75
C TYR A 217 23.05 -8.64 24.83
N LYS A 218 23.15 -7.43 24.30
CA LYS A 218 22.04 -6.49 24.18
C LYS A 218 22.17 -5.67 22.92
N VAL A 219 21.05 -5.13 22.45
CA VAL A 219 21.03 -4.22 21.31
C VAL A 219 20.57 -2.86 21.78
N ILE A 220 21.36 -1.82 21.52
CA ILE A 220 21.09 -0.44 21.90
C ILE A 220 21.00 0.46 20.66
N SER A 221 20.28 1.58 20.77
CA SER A 221 20.36 2.67 19.79
C SER A 221 21.69 3.42 19.93
N VAL A 222 22.04 4.22 18.92
CA VAL A 222 23.14 5.18 19.04
C VAL A 222 22.84 6.16 20.17
N CYS A 223 23.81 6.41 21.04
CA CYS A 223 23.68 7.28 22.21
C CYS A 223 24.96 8.10 22.40
N ASP A 224 24.83 9.23 23.07
CA ASP A 224 25.94 10.14 23.37
C ASP A 224 26.99 9.53 24.30
N LYS A 225 26.53 8.96 25.42
CA LYS A 225 27.36 8.33 26.45
C LYS A 225 26.51 7.41 27.31
N VAL A 226 26.87 6.13 27.37
CA VAL A 226 26.19 5.10 28.16
C VAL A 226 27.23 4.22 28.85
N PHE A 227 26.99 3.86 30.11
CA PHE A 227 27.83 2.91 30.81
C PHE A 227 27.44 1.47 30.45
N VAL A 228 28.41 0.68 29.98
CA VAL A 228 28.24 -0.74 29.61
C VAL A 228 29.20 -1.67 30.36
N GLY A 229 30.13 -1.13 31.14
CA GLY A 229 31.14 -1.89 31.88
C GLY A 229 32.38 -2.21 31.05
N ASP A 230 33.34 -2.92 31.64
CA ASP A 230 34.69 -3.21 31.11
C ASP A 230 34.79 -4.55 30.30
N ASN A 231 33.72 -5.33 30.34
CA ASN A 231 33.64 -6.69 29.83
C ASN A 231 33.11 -6.81 28.40
N LEU A 232 32.96 -5.69 27.68
CA LEU A 232 32.56 -5.72 26.28
C LEU A 232 33.63 -6.45 25.44
N LEU A 233 33.18 -7.39 24.62
CA LEU A 233 34.02 -8.20 23.74
C LEU A 233 33.81 -7.83 22.26
N TYR A 234 32.59 -7.49 21.89
CA TYR A 234 32.23 -7.13 20.52
C TYR A 234 31.21 -6.00 20.49
N MET A 235 31.42 -5.08 19.55
CA MET A 235 30.54 -3.97 19.20
C MET A 235 30.41 -3.94 17.68
N GLY A 236 29.19 -3.93 17.15
CA GLY A 236 28.96 -3.89 15.71
C GLY A 236 27.56 -3.41 15.32
N VAL A 237 27.41 -2.88 14.11
CA VAL A 237 26.09 -2.52 13.56
C VAL A 237 25.31 -3.80 13.29
N VAL A 238 24.04 -3.81 13.69
CA VAL A 238 23.13 -4.92 13.43
C VAL A 238 22.91 -5.09 11.92
N LYS A 239 23.39 -6.21 11.37
CA LYS A 239 23.13 -6.64 10.00
C LYS A 239 22.54 -8.06 10.02
N ARG A 240 21.61 -8.35 9.09
CA ARG A 240 20.86 -9.62 9.05
C ARG A 240 21.75 -10.83 8.76
N ASP A 241 22.83 -10.63 8.00
CA ASP A 241 23.67 -11.72 7.48
C ASP A 241 24.90 -12.01 8.34
N LEU A 242 24.99 -11.44 9.55
CA LEU A 242 26.12 -11.71 10.45
C LEU A 242 26.02 -13.12 11.04
N VAL A 243 27.06 -13.91 10.82
CA VAL A 243 27.28 -15.21 11.46
C VAL A 243 28.35 -15.06 12.53
N PHE A 244 28.00 -15.44 13.75
CA PHE A 244 28.88 -15.42 14.91
C PHE A 244 29.39 -16.82 15.22
N ASN A 245 30.71 -16.92 15.36
CA ASN A 245 31.42 -18.14 15.74
C ASN A 245 31.95 -17.94 17.16
N VAL A 246 31.39 -18.68 18.12
CA VAL A 246 31.70 -18.51 19.54
C VAL A 246 32.23 -19.81 20.12
N ILE A 247 33.39 -19.71 20.77
CA ILE A 247 33.93 -20.74 21.65
C ILE A 247 33.90 -20.19 23.07
N TYR A 248 33.23 -20.89 23.97
CA TYR A 248 33.07 -20.47 25.35
C TYR A 248 33.29 -21.63 26.32
N ARG A 249 33.74 -21.30 27.53
CA ARG A 249 33.81 -22.24 28.65
C ARG A 249 32.47 -22.19 29.39
N ALA A 250 31.86 -23.35 29.61
CA ALA A 250 30.70 -23.47 30.50
C ALA A 250 31.20 -23.75 31.92
N GLY A 251 30.97 -22.82 32.84
CA GLY A 251 31.58 -22.85 34.16
C GLY A 251 31.09 -23.94 35.10
N GLY A 252 29.87 -24.44 34.91
CA GLY A 252 29.29 -25.52 35.72
C GLY A 252 30.03 -26.85 35.53
N GLU A 253 30.31 -27.22 34.28
CA GLU A 253 31.03 -28.46 33.93
C GLU A 253 32.54 -28.24 33.72
N ASN A 254 32.99 -26.98 33.65
CA ASN A 254 34.35 -26.59 33.28
C ASN A 254 34.82 -27.13 31.91
N LEU A 255 33.86 -27.35 31.00
CA LEU A 255 34.08 -27.83 29.63
C LEU A 255 33.90 -26.69 28.61
N THR A 256 34.54 -26.82 27.46
CA THR A 256 34.47 -25.82 26.38
C THR A 256 33.57 -26.29 25.25
N TYR A 257 32.70 -25.39 24.79
CA TYR A 257 31.75 -25.59 23.71
C TYR A 257 32.01 -24.61 22.57
N GLY A 258 31.79 -25.07 21.34
CA GLY A 258 31.77 -24.25 20.13
C GLY A 258 30.37 -24.21 19.54
N LYS A 259 29.97 -23.04 19.03
CA LYS A 259 28.72 -22.89 18.27
C LYS A 259 28.79 -21.77 17.26
N ARG A 260 27.92 -21.89 16.26
CA ARG A 260 27.62 -20.88 15.24
C ARG A 260 26.18 -20.41 15.37
N PHE A 261 25.92 -19.12 15.23
CA PHE A 261 24.56 -18.58 15.21
C PHE A 261 24.50 -17.33 14.32
N LYS A 262 23.35 -17.12 13.68
CA LYS A 262 23.04 -15.87 12.95
C LYS A 262 22.59 -14.78 13.93
N MET A 263 22.56 -13.53 13.46
CA MET A 263 22.03 -12.39 14.22
C MET A 263 20.69 -12.75 14.91
N PRO A 264 20.62 -12.75 16.26
CA PRO A 264 19.41 -13.13 16.97
C PRO A 264 18.33 -12.05 16.85
N LYS A 265 17.06 -12.46 17.00
CA LYS A 265 15.95 -11.52 17.24
C LYS A 265 16.18 -10.81 18.59
N PHE A 266 15.83 -9.53 18.65
CA PHE A 266 16.08 -8.70 19.82
C PHE A 266 14.93 -7.71 20.06
N ILE A 267 14.74 -7.37 21.33
CA ILE A 267 14.02 -6.17 21.77
C ILE A 267 15.09 -5.16 22.19
N LEU A 268 14.91 -3.89 21.83
CA LEU A 268 15.86 -2.83 22.18
C LEU A 268 16.03 -2.73 23.71
N ASN A 269 17.28 -2.51 24.14
CA ASN A 269 17.69 -2.42 25.54
C ASN A 269 17.40 -3.65 26.42
N ARG A 270 16.86 -4.73 25.85
CA ARG A 270 16.68 -5.99 26.57
C ARG A 270 17.97 -6.81 26.53
N GLU A 271 18.32 -7.35 27.69
CA GLU A 271 19.50 -8.18 27.87
C GLU A 271 19.17 -9.67 27.72
N TYR A 272 20.02 -10.38 27.00
CA TYR A 272 19.91 -11.80 26.70
C TYR A 272 21.23 -12.51 26.95
N ARG A 273 21.24 -13.84 26.93
CA ARG A 273 22.44 -14.64 27.20
C ARG A 273 22.69 -15.70 26.15
N LEU A 274 23.96 -15.86 25.77
CA LEU A 274 24.44 -16.91 24.87
C LEU A 274 24.56 -18.25 25.59
N PHE A 275 24.78 -18.29 26.90
CA PHE A 275 24.88 -19.53 27.67
C PHE A 275 24.44 -19.31 29.11
N LYS A 276 24.22 -20.41 29.85
CA LYS A 276 23.78 -20.38 31.24
C LYS A 276 24.79 -19.64 32.13
N GLU A 277 24.26 -18.81 33.03
CA GLU A 277 25.03 -18.06 34.01
C GLU A 277 25.91 -18.96 34.87
N HIS A 278 27.20 -18.61 34.96
CA HIS A 278 28.10 -19.18 35.95
C HIS A 278 29.32 -18.27 36.13
N LYS A 279 29.86 -18.15 37.35
CA LYS A 279 31.05 -17.33 37.66
C LYS A 279 32.29 -17.67 36.83
N ARG A 280 32.39 -18.92 36.35
CA ARG A 280 33.49 -19.44 35.52
C ARG A 280 33.17 -19.50 34.02
N SER A 281 31.95 -19.12 33.62
CA SER A 281 31.58 -19.12 32.20
C SER A 281 32.15 -17.88 31.52
N VAL A 282 32.89 -18.08 30.43
CA VAL A 282 33.53 -16.97 29.70
C VAL A 282 33.66 -17.31 28.22
N ILE A 283 33.43 -16.33 27.36
CA ILE A 283 33.75 -16.42 25.94
C ILE A 283 35.28 -16.40 25.78
N GLN A 284 35.82 -17.48 25.21
CA GLN A 284 37.25 -17.62 24.96
C GLN A 284 37.62 -17.13 23.55
N MET A 285 36.70 -17.25 22.60
CA MET A 285 36.84 -16.73 21.24
C MET A 285 35.49 -16.30 20.70
N LEU A 286 35.46 -15.12 20.08
CA LEU A 286 34.36 -14.64 19.26
C LEU A 286 34.93 -14.16 17.94
N ALA A 287 34.40 -14.69 16.84
CA ALA A 287 34.76 -14.27 15.49
C ALA A 287 33.50 -14.12 14.64
N VAL A 288 33.45 -13.07 13.83
CA VAL A 288 32.35 -12.81 12.90
C VAL A 288 32.80 -13.23 11.51
N GLY A 289 32.01 -14.06 10.83
CA GLY A 289 32.35 -14.58 9.52
C GLY A 289 31.55 -15.83 9.18
N GLU A 290 31.19 -15.98 7.91
CA GLU A 290 30.41 -17.12 7.45
C GLU A 290 31.28 -18.37 7.24
N LYS A 291 32.50 -18.20 6.69
CA LYS A 291 33.41 -19.30 6.32
C LYS A 291 34.84 -19.09 6.84
N ASP A 292 35.63 -20.15 6.83
CA ASP A 292 37.08 -20.18 7.09
C ASP A 292 37.53 -19.78 8.51
N VAL A 293 36.60 -19.71 9.47
CA VAL A 293 36.93 -19.39 10.86
C VAL A 293 37.55 -20.61 11.53
N ARG A 294 38.82 -20.48 11.94
CA ARG A 294 39.58 -21.57 12.56
C ARG A 294 40.14 -21.19 13.93
N ALA A 295 40.12 -22.16 14.84
CA ALA A 295 40.59 -22.00 16.21
C ALA A 295 41.57 -23.11 16.59
N ARG A 296 42.69 -22.73 17.23
CA ARG A 296 43.57 -23.67 17.92
C ARG A 296 43.21 -23.71 19.39
N VAL A 297 42.81 -24.89 19.87
CA VAL A 297 42.40 -25.15 21.25
C VAL A 297 43.52 -25.91 21.95
N SER A 298 44.22 -25.26 22.87
CA SER A 298 45.25 -25.88 23.72
C SER A 298 44.61 -26.46 24.98
N LEU A 299 44.79 -27.76 25.18
CA LEU A 299 44.30 -28.49 26.34
C LEU A 299 45.32 -28.45 27.50
N VAL A 300 44.84 -28.65 28.73
CA VAL A 300 45.72 -28.86 29.89
C VAL A 300 46.52 -30.15 29.68
N PRO A 301 47.87 -30.12 29.72
CA PRO A 301 48.70 -31.31 29.52
C PRO A 301 48.35 -32.44 30.47
N SER A 302 48.40 -33.68 29.98
CA SER A 302 48.21 -34.89 30.79
C SER A 302 49.17 -35.96 30.28
N SER A 303 49.80 -36.71 31.18
CA SER A 303 50.77 -37.75 30.83
C SER A 303 50.20 -38.85 29.94
N ARG A 304 48.89 -39.10 30.02
CA ARG A 304 48.17 -40.11 29.21
C ARG A 304 47.62 -39.56 27.89
N ALA A 305 47.91 -38.30 27.54
CA ALA A 305 47.31 -37.65 26.38
C ALA A 305 48.13 -37.83 25.10
N ARG A 306 47.46 -38.30 24.03
CA ARG A 306 48.05 -38.41 22.69
C ARG A 306 48.30 -37.05 22.00
N TYR A 307 47.57 -36.00 22.40
CA TYR A 307 47.71 -34.65 21.84
C TYR A 307 47.37 -33.59 22.90
N ASN A 308 47.99 -32.41 22.81
CA ASN A 308 47.74 -31.29 23.72
C ASN A 308 47.13 -30.06 23.05
N SER A 309 46.89 -30.13 21.74
CA SER A 309 46.19 -29.10 20.99
C SER A 309 45.30 -29.71 19.92
N LEU A 310 44.14 -29.11 19.68
CA LEU A 310 43.29 -29.40 18.52
C LEU A 310 43.18 -28.16 17.64
N GLU A 311 43.07 -28.37 16.35
CA GLU A 311 42.64 -27.35 15.41
C GLU A 311 41.19 -27.65 15.02
N ILE A 312 40.36 -26.61 15.08
CA ILE A 312 38.92 -26.72 14.91
C ILE A 312 38.51 -25.76 13.81
N GLU A 313 37.83 -26.31 12.80
CA GLU A 313 37.18 -25.54 11.76
C GLU A 313 35.74 -25.29 12.20
N MET A 314 35.37 -24.01 12.30
CA MET A 314 34.01 -23.67 12.76
C MET A 314 32.97 -24.03 11.69
N ASP A 315 33.37 -24.16 10.43
CA ASP A 315 32.47 -24.51 9.32
C ASP A 315 31.81 -25.88 9.51
N ASP A 316 32.47 -26.80 10.22
CA ASP A 316 31.95 -28.12 10.62
C ASP A 316 30.78 -28.04 11.62
N PHE A 317 30.55 -26.88 12.23
CA PHE A 317 29.48 -26.67 13.20
C PHE A 317 28.24 -26.15 12.49
N LEU A 318 27.11 -26.84 12.69
CA LEU A 318 25.82 -26.35 12.22
C LEU A 318 25.47 -25.00 12.87
N ILE A 319 24.81 -24.14 12.10
CA ILE A 319 24.25 -22.88 12.60
C ILE A 319 23.05 -23.21 13.49
N LYS A 320 23.14 -22.83 14.76
CA LYS A 320 22.10 -23.02 15.79
C LYS A 320 21.53 -21.67 16.25
N SER A 321 20.53 -21.71 17.13
CA SER A 321 20.03 -20.51 17.82
C SER A 321 21.07 -19.94 18.78
N ALA A 322 20.99 -18.62 19.04
CA ALA A 322 21.92 -17.93 19.93
C ALA A 322 21.94 -18.50 21.36
N SER A 323 20.82 -19.04 21.85
CA SER A 323 20.72 -19.64 23.21
C SER A 323 21.16 -21.11 23.28
N ALA A 324 21.45 -21.76 22.15
CA ALA A 324 21.82 -23.18 22.14
C ALA A 324 23.18 -23.44 22.83
N LYS A 325 23.32 -24.59 23.51
CA LYS A 325 24.57 -24.97 24.21
C LYS A 325 25.77 -25.15 23.26
N GLY A 326 25.55 -25.60 22.03
CA GLY A 326 26.63 -25.87 21.06
C GLY A 326 27.18 -27.30 21.14
N LYS A 327 28.29 -27.57 20.43
CA LYS A 327 28.97 -28.87 20.42
C LYS A 327 30.20 -28.80 21.33
N ARG A 328 30.39 -29.84 22.16
CA ARG A 328 31.55 -29.97 23.05
C ARG A 328 32.82 -30.15 22.22
N LEU A 329 33.87 -29.38 22.53
CA LEU A 329 35.13 -29.42 21.76
C LEU A 329 36.08 -30.50 22.26
N SER A 330 36.14 -30.71 23.57
CA SER A 330 36.97 -31.74 24.19
C SER A 330 36.37 -32.14 25.53
N ASN A 331 36.68 -33.37 25.97
CA ASN A 331 36.39 -33.84 27.33
C ASN A 331 37.43 -33.32 28.34
N ARG A 332 38.57 -32.80 27.86
CA ARG A 332 39.64 -32.22 28.69
C ARG A 332 39.44 -30.71 28.83
N VAL A 333 39.90 -30.19 29.97
CA VAL A 333 39.87 -28.75 30.24
C VAL A 333 40.75 -28.01 29.22
N VAL A 334 40.18 -26.98 28.61
CA VAL A 334 40.88 -26.10 27.68
C VAL A 334 41.64 -25.03 28.45
N ARG A 335 42.96 -24.98 28.26
CA ARG A 335 43.86 -23.96 28.82
C ARG A 335 43.75 -22.64 28.06
N ARG A 336 43.84 -22.68 26.73
CA ARG A 336 43.84 -21.48 25.88
C ARG A 336 43.20 -21.74 24.53
N VAL A 337 42.48 -20.76 24.01
CA VAL A 337 41.97 -20.75 22.64
C VAL A 337 42.66 -19.62 21.89
N THR A 338 43.19 -19.91 20.71
CA THR A 338 43.82 -18.93 19.83
C THR A 338 43.10 -18.94 18.49
N ASN A 339 42.66 -17.76 18.02
CA ASN A 339 42.13 -17.62 16.67
C ASN A 339 43.30 -17.78 15.68
N ILE A 340 43.18 -18.75 14.75
CA ILE A 340 44.18 -19.05 13.70
C ILE A 340 43.59 -18.85 12.30
N THR A 341 42.49 -18.10 12.20
CA THR A 341 41.88 -17.70 10.91
C THR A 341 42.94 -17.04 10.03
N GLY A 342 43.04 -17.46 8.77
CA GLY A 342 44.04 -16.98 7.80
C GLY A 342 45.45 -17.61 7.86
N LYS A 343 45.77 -18.47 8.83
CA LYS A 343 47.08 -19.17 8.86
C LYS A 343 47.11 -20.36 7.89
N PRO A 344 48.24 -20.68 7.23
CA PRO A 344 48.31 -21.80 6.29
C PRO A 344 47.87 -23.10 6.96
N ARG A 345 47.06 -23.89 6.25
CA ARG A 345 46.62 -25.22 6.73
C ARG A 345 47.87 -26.09 6.89
N LYS A 346 48.12 -26.64 8.08
CA LYS A 346 49.07 -27.74 8.21
C LYS A 346 48.47 -28.92 7.45
N GLN A 347 49.10 -29.36 6.37
CA GLN A 347 48.69 -30.56 5.65
C GLN A 347 48.69 -31.72 6.64
N LYS A 348 47.58 -32.48 6.69
CA LYS A 348 47.58 -33.76 7.41
C LYS A 348 48.68 -34.63 6.76
N PRO A 349 49.54 -35.33 7.52
CA PRO A 349 50.45 -36.28 6.92
C PRO A 349 49.60 -37.29 6.15
N VAL A 350 49.73 -37.30 4.82
CA VAL A 350 49.17 -38.35 3.98
C VAL A 350 49.87 -39.62 4.44
N PRO A 351 49.14 -40.68 4.86
CA PRO A 351 49.81 -41.95 5.13
C PRO A 351 50.53 -42.35 3.84
N ALA A 352 51.84 -42.61 3.94
CA ALA A 352 52.62 -43.03 2.78
C ALA A 352 51.93 -44.25 2.15
N THR A 353 51.46 -44.09 0.92
CA THR A 353 51.01 -45.21 0.11
C THR A 353 52.23 -46.06 -0.19
N LEU A 354 52.24 -47.30 0.31
CA LEU A 354 53.20 -48.30 -0.11
C LEU A 354 53.04 -48.53 -1.63
N PRO A 355 54.14 -48.56 -2.41
CA PRO A 355 54.05 -48.77 -3.84
C PRO A 355 53.56 -50.21 -4.10
N GLY A 356 52.40 -50.36 -4.74
CA GLY A 356 51.93 -51.65 -5.25
C GLY A 356 50.47 -52.06 -4.98
N ILE A 357 49.64 -51.25 -4.32
CA ILE A 357 48.20 -51.55 -4.17
C ILE A 357 47.37 -50.39 -4.70
N THR A 358 46.96 -50.51 -5.96
CA THR A 358 45.91 -49.69 -6.56
C THR A 358 44.55 -50.28 -6.16
N SER A 359 43.84 -49.63 -5.24
CA SER A 359 42.39 -49.84 -5.14
C SER A 359 41.75 -49.06 -6.29
N GLY A 360 41.45 -49.78 -7.37
CA GLY A 360 40.68 -49.25 -8.50
C GLY A 360 39.23 -48.96 -8.09
N ASP A 361 38.74 -47.81 -8.52
CA ASP A 361 37.66 -47.78 -9.51
C ASP A 361 37.53 -46.36 -10.07
N GLN A 362 38.03 -46.21 -11.30
CA GLN A 362 37.84 -45.05 -12.14
C GLN A 362 36.54 -45.24 -12.94
N GLN A 363 35.66 -44.25 -12.80
CA GLN A 363 34.90 -43.57 -13.87
C GLN A 363 34.48 -44.37 -15.11
N ASN A 364 33.17 -44.43 -15.35
CA ASN A 364 32.62 -44.60 -16.70
C ASN A 364 31.61 -43.45 -17.01
N PRO A 365 31.87 -42.54 -17.97
CA PRO A 365 31.03 -41.38 -18.27
C PRO A 365 30.09 -41.66 -19.45
N LEU A 366 28.88 -42.15 -19.18
CA LEU A 366 27.80 -42.26 -20.17
C LEU A 366 26.47 -41.90 -19.51
N ARG A 367 26.17 -40.60 -19.38
CA ARG A 367 24.82 -40.11 -19.06
C ARG A 367 24.68 -38.61 -19.33
N GLU A 368 24.94 -38.18 -20.56
CA GLU A 368 24.55 -36.85 -21.03
C GLU A 368 24.43 -36.85 -22.56
N LYS A 369 23.32 -37.40 -23.08
CA LYS A 369 22.84 -37.17 -24.47
C LYS A 369 21.44 -37.77 -24.74
N GLU A 370 20.49 -37.58 -23.84
CA GLU A 370 19.06 -37.84 -24.12
C GLU A 370 18.19 -36.74 -23.48
N ASN A 371 18.28 -35.52 -24.02
CA ASN A 371 17.25 -34.49 -23.82
C ASN A 371 17.44 -33.36 -24.85
N LYS A 372 17.36 -33.70 -26.13
CA LYS A 372 17.19 -32.74 -27.24
C LYS A 372 16.71 -33.49 -28.49
N LYS A 373 15.47 -33.96 -28.46
CA LYS A 373 14.64 -34.30 -29.64
C LYS A 373 13.26 -34.74 -29.14
N THR A 374 12.36 -33.78 -28.92
CA THR A 374 10.89 -33.94 -28.91
C THR A 374 10.27 -32.56 -28.65
N SER A 375 10.34 -31.69 -29.66
CA SER A 375 9.46 -30.52 -29.78
C SER A 375 9.51 -30.00 -31.22
N SER A 376 8.98 -30.80 -32.13
CA SER A 376 8.51 -30.37 -33.45
C SER A 376 7.49 -31.40 -33.93
N ASP A 377 6.31 -30.90 -34.27
CA ASP A 377 5.16 -31.58 -34.91
C ASP A 377 4.18 -32.35 -33.99
N THR A 378 3.23 -31.61 -33.40
CA THR A 378 1.80 -31.68 -33.77
C THR A 378 1.01 -30.52 -33.16
#